data_AF-A0AAE0GMC5-F1
#
_entry.id   AF-A0AAE0GMC5-F1
#
_cell.length_a   1.000
_cell.length_b   1.000
_cell.length_c   1.000
_cell.angle_alpha   90.00
_cell.angle_beta   90.00
_cell.angle_gamma   90.00
#
_symmetry.space_group_name_H-M   'P 1'
#
loop_
_entity.id
_entity.type
_entity.pdbx_description
1 polymer ?
#
loop_
_entity_poly.entity_id
_entity_poly.type
_entity_poly.pdbx_seq_one_letter_code
_entity_poly.pdbx_strand_id
1 'polypeptide(L)'
;MQNRLEHAKRLSDDTFENRIDVDEKYFEIESCAAVEKRTHHEAPEYTSFQSRKFIPKVMFLTAVAKPNIEHGFDGKIGIWRITETKVAQRKSCNYDRDEEHEVDVTLTGDRFVKVMKEVCKAAKAKMPWLKKRVVQIDGAGPHQGAFNKVVKNGKRLGALVERQPAQMPDGNRNDLLVYPAMQRQVDKLCEGERKHIDTVVTAVHQAWDDLSPETLHMACEIQRVVFASIIEHNGGNQFKVPHIGLRAELKPFIIELNEYFDARQEVGIDEEEDAQESSDDDVPASSARVNQADLVATSWQAKEQGMSHTHRRIGKCTLSTVIANGPGDDAADEDDVFLVPTNVPRRAAPRTRATNR
;
A
#
# COMPACT_ATOMS: atom_id res chain seq x y z
N MET A 1 -23.88 -4.91 13.56
CA MET A 1 -24.09 -3.53 14.07
C MET A 1 -23.62 -3.39 15.51
N GLN A 2 -24.14 -4.20 16.47
CA GLN A 2 -23.74 -4.10 17.89
C GLN A 2 -22.21 -4.19 18.13
N ASN A 3 -21.53 -5.17 17.56
CA ASN A 3 -20.07 -5.30 17.71
C ASN A 3 -19.30 -4.09 17.14
N ARG A 4 -19.79 -3.47 16.06
CA ARG A 4 -19.20 -2.25 15.49
C ARG A 4 -19.38 -1.07 16.44
N LEU A 5 -20.58 -0.92 17.02
CA LEU A 5 -20.89 0.11 18.00
C LEU A 5 -20.02 -0.01 19.25
N GLU A 6 -19.90 -1.21 19.81
CA GLU A 6 -19.07 -1.46 20.99
C GLU A 6 -17.59 -1.19 20.72
N HIS A 7 -17.10 -1.60 19.55
CA HIS A 7 -15.73 -1.33 19.14
C HIS A 7 -15.48 0.17 18.98
N ALA A 8 -16.38 0.90 18.30
CA ALA A 8 -16.27 2.34 18.13
C ALA A 8 -16.32 3.08 19.48
N LYS A 9 -17.23 2.71 20.40
CA LYS A 9 -17.31 3.27 21.76
C LYS A 9 -16.05 3.02 22.58
N ARG A 10 -15.44 1.84 22.43
CA ARG A 10 -14.20 1.51 23.12
C ARG A 10 -13.03 2.36 22.63
N LEU A 11 -13.04 2.75 21.35
CA LEU A 11 -11.92 3.44 20.69
C LEU A 11 -12.14 4.94 20.48
N SER A 12 -13.33 5.47 20.75
CA SER A 12 -13.64 6.88 20.53
C SER A 12 -12.77 7.82 21.36
N ASP A 13 -12.36 7.38 22.55
CA ASP A 13 -11.54 8.14 23.49
C ASP A 13 -10.07 7.68 23.52
N ASP A 14 -9.70 6.68 22.70
CA ASP A 14 -8.35 6.12 22.66
C ASP A 14 -7.35 7.12 22.04
N THR A 15 -6.18 7.31 22.63
CA THR A 15 -5.15 8.25 22.11
C THR A 15 -4.40 7.72 20.89
N PHE A 16 -4.58 6.43 20.59
CA PHE A 16 -3.94 5.66 19.53
C PHE A 16 -2.43 5.46 19.65
N GLU A 17 -1.83 5.89 20.76
CA GLU A 17 -0.39 5.88 20.99
C GLU A 17 0.23 4.49 20.99
N ASN A 18 -0.53 3.47 21.40
CA ASN A 18 -0.04 2.09 21.45
C ASN A 18 -0.73 1.17 20.44
N ARG A 19 -1.48 1.72 19.48
CA ARG A 19 -2.26 0.95 18.51
C ARG A 19 -1.59 0.87 17.16
N ILE A 20 -1.48 -0.35 16.69
CA ILE A 20 -0.93 -0.71 15.38
C ILE A 20 -2.05 -1.36 14.59
N ASP A 21 -2.35 -0.78 13.43
CA ASP A 21 -3.31 -1.35 12.48
C ASP A 21 -2.56 -2.15 11.43
N VAL A 22 -2.98 -3.39 11.25
CA VAL A 22 -2.41 -4.32 10.27
C VAL A 22 -3.48 -4.69 9.26
N ASP A 23 -3.09 -4.72 7.99
CA ASP A 23 -3.98 -5.15 6.91
C ASP A 23 -3.18 -5.63 5.70
N GLU A 24 -3.87 -6.24 4.73
CA GLU A 24 -3.31 -6.66 3.46
C GLU A 24 -3.94 -5.97 2.26
N LYS A 25 -3.11 -5.65 1.25
CA LYS A 25 -3.56 -5.06 0.00
C LYS A 25 -2.91 -5.69 -1.20
N TYR A 26 -3.73 -5.88 -2.25
CA TYR A 26 -3.23 -6.12 -3.59
C TYR A 26 -2.96 -4.79 -4.33
N PHE A 27 -1.82 -4.73 -5.01
CA PHE A 27 -1.49 -3.71 -6.01
C PHE A 27 -1.50 -4.37 -7.40
N GLU A 28 -2.33 -3.86 -8.30
CA GLU A 28 -2.52 -4.42 -9.64
C GLU A 28 -1.42 -3.93 -10.60
N ILE A 29 -0.97 -4.79 -11.52
CA ILE A 29 -0.01 -4.43 -12.59
C ILE A 29 -0.67 -3.53 -13.64
N GLU A 30 -1.96 -3.63 -13.88
CA GLU A 30 -2.63 -2.66 -14.75
C GLU A 30 -3.77 -1.99 -14.00
N SER A 31 -3.80 -0.66 -14.00
CA SER A 31 -4.99 0.03 -13.55
C SER A 31 -6.04 -0.04 -14.66
N CYS A 32 -7.25 -0.48 -14.31
CA CYS A 32 -8.39 -0.42 -15.21
C CYS A 32 -8.85 1.02 -15.53
N ALA A 33 -8.18 2.03 -14.98
CA ALA A 33 -8.52 3.44 -15.08
C ALA A 33 -7.45 4.27 -15.81
N ALA A 34 -6.39 3.64 -16.32
CA ALA A 34 -5.40 4.35 -17.12
C ALA A 34 -6.06 4.84 -18.42
N VAL A 35 -5.94 6.15 -18.64
CA VAL A 35 -6.37 6.82 -19.85
C VAL A 35 -5.12 7.47 -20.40
N GLU A 36 -4.68 7.01 -21.55
CA GLU A 36 -3.49 7.57 -22.20
C GLU A 36 -3.92 8.75 -23.08
N LYS A 37 -3.14 9.83 -22.99
CA LYS A 37 -3.17 10.94 -23.94
C LYS A 37 -2.40 10.52 -25.17
N ARG A 38 -3.05 10.45 -26.32
CA ARG A 38 -2.44 10.01 -27.58
C ARG A 38 -2.65 11.04 -28.69
N THR A 39 -1.66 11.14 -29.57
CA THR A 39 -1.79 11.87 -30.83
C THR A 39 -2.43 10.99 -31.90
N HIS A 40 -3.01 11.57 -32.94
CA HIS A 40 -3.74 10.86 -33.99
C HIS A 40 -2.96 9.75 -34.71
N HIS A 41 -1.63 9.74 -34.61
CA HIS A 41 -0.75 8.83 -35.35
C HIS A 41 -0.26 7.63 -34.54
N GLU A 42 -0.58 7.56 -33.24
CA GLU A 42 -0.16 6.46 -32.37
C GLU A 42 -1.23 5.36 -32.32
N ALA A 43 -0.91 4.19 -32.89
CA ALA A 43 -1.79 3.03 -32.80
C ALA A 43 -2.00 2.60 -31.33
N PRO A 44 -3.24 2.36 -30.88
CA PRO A 44 -3.52 1.86 -29.53
C PRO A 44 -2.89 0.49 -29.30
N GLU A 45 -2.00 0.41 -28.30
CA GLU A 45 -1.55 -0.87 -27.76
C GLU A 45 -2.63 -1.35 -26.79
N TYR A 46 -3.51 -2.24 -27.27
CA TYR A 46 -4.54 -2.83 -26.41
C TYR A 46 -4.02 -4.09 -25.72
N THR A 47 -3.93 -4.09 -24.39
CA THR A 47 -3.92 -5.32 -23.59
C THR A 47 -5.36 -5.64 -23.20
N SER A 48 -5.93 -6.71 -23.79
CA SER A 48 -7.30 -7.11 -23.47
C SER A 48 -7.31 -8.22 -22.41
N PHE A 49 -7.80 -7.94 -21.21
CA PHE A 49 -8.07 -8.95 -20.19
C PHE A 49 -9.56 -9.36 -20.20
N GLN A 50 -9.83 -10.66 -20.04
CA GLN A 50 -11.21 -11.17 -19.99
C GLN A 50 -11.94 -10.79 -18.68
N SER A 51 -11.20 -10.59 -17.58
CA SER A 51 -11.74 -10.11 -16.31
C SER A 51 -10.67 -9.51 -15.41
N ARG A 52 -11.06 -8.60 -14.50
CA ARG A 52 -10.16 -8.04 -13.47
C ARG A 52 -9.48 -9.10 -12.60
N LYS A 53 -10.06 -10.29 -12.48
CA LYS A 53 -9.50 -11.39 -11.69
C LYS A 53 -8.19 -11.94 -12.26
N PHE A 54 -7.94 -11.74 -13.55
CA PHE A 54 -6.74 -12.23 -14.24
C PHE A 54 -5.66 -11.15 -14.39
N ILE A 55 -5.91 -9.93 -13.89
CA ILE A 55 -4.88 -8.90 -13.84
C ILE A 55 -3.83 -9.36 -12.83
N PRO A 56 -2.56 -9.51 -13.23
CA PRO A 56 -1.49 -9.81 -12.30
C PRO A 56 -1.43 -8.77 -11.18
N LYS A 57 -1.13 -9.22 -9.97
CA LYS A 57 -1.14 -8.37 -8.78
C LYS A 57 -0.20 -8.92 -7.71
N VAL A 58 0.38 -8.00 -6.96
CA VAL A 58 1.29 -8.27 -5.85
C VAL A 58 0.57 -7.99 -4.54
N MET A 59 0.76 -8.84 -3.53
CA MET A 59 0.16 -8.65 -2.20
C MET A 59 1.20 -8.15 -1.22
N PHE A 60 0.83 -7.12 -0.46
CA PHE A 60 1.61 -6.62 0.67
C PHE A 60 0.75 -6.59 1.94
N LEU A 61 1.37 -6.92 3.07
CA LEU A 61 0.85 -6.66 4.41
C LEU A 61 1.55 -5.41 4.95
N THR A 62 0.78 -4.48 5.52
CA THR A 62 1.32 -3.26 6.13
C THR A 62 0.97 -3.20 7.60
N ALA A 63 1.85 -2.59 8.39
CA ALA A 63 1.60 -2.29 9.80
C ALA A 63 1.93 -0.82 10.07
N VAL A 64 0.95 -0.07 10.57
CA VAL A 64 1.06 1.37 10.80
C VAL A 64 0.56 1.76 12.19
N ALA A 65 1.14 2.80 12.75
CA ALA A 65 0.80 3.36 14.05
C ALA A 65 0.75 4.89 13.98
N LYS A 66 0.36 5.52 15.10
CA LYS A 66 0.40 6.98 15.22
C LYS A 66 1.87 7.44 15.28
N PRO A 67 2.30 8.42 14.48
CA PRO A 67 3.62 9.03 14.62
C PRO A 67 3.81 9.65 16.00
N ASN A 68 5.05 9.70 16.48
CA ASN A 68 5.43 10.24 17.78
C ASN A 68 6.74 11.02 17.67
N ILE A 69 6.68 12.35 17.88
CA ILE A 69 7.82 13.27 17.81
C ILE A 69 8.80 13.03 18.97
N GLU A 70 8.31 12.82 20.19
CA GLU A 70 9.14 12.61 21.39
C GLU A 70 10.11 11.43 21.24
N HIS A 71 9.72 10.42 20.47
CA HIS A 71 10.50 9.22 20.21
C HIS A 71 11.04 9.14 18.77
N GLY A 72 10.89 10.19 17.97
CA GLY A 72 11.36 10.22 16.59
C GLY A 72 10.76 9.14 15.68
N PHE A 73 9.51 8.73 15.95
CA PHE A 73 8.85 7.64 15.25
C PHE A 73 7.84 8.13 14.21
N ASP A 74 8.07 7.79 12.95
CA ASP A 74 7.31 8.25 11.80
C ASP A 74 5.92 7.60 11.63
N GLY A 75 5.59 6.59 12.44
CA GLY A 75 4.35 5.82 12.35
C GLY A 75 4.41 4.57 11.48
N LYS A 76 5.52 4.30 10.78
CA LYS A 76 5.72 3.14 9.89
C LYS A 76 6.34 1.98 10.64
N ILE A 77 5.58 0.90 10.88
CA ILE A 77 6.14 -0.32 11.49
C ILE A 77 6.83 -1.20 10.43
N GLY A 78 6.16 -1.41 9.30
CA GLY A 78 6.76 -2.13 8.18
C GLY A 78 5.76 -2.51 7.09
N ILE A 79 6.33 -2.96 5.98
CA ILE A 79 5.63 -3.50 4.82
C ILE A 79 6.28 -4.82 4.41
N TRP A 80 5.46 -5.85 4.17
CA TRP A 80 5.93 -7.20 3.84
C TRP A 80 5.22 -7.72 2.59
N ARG A 81 5.98 -8.02 1.54
CA ARG A 81 5.45 -8.70 0.35
C ARG A 81 5.13 -10.16 0.69
N ILE A 82 3.97 -10.64 0.24
CA ILE A 82 3.54 -12.03 0.49
C ILE A 82 3.94 -12.92 -0.68
N THR A 83 5.13 -13.50 -0.59
CA THR A 83 5.75 -14.31 -1.66
C THR A 83 6.13 -15.72 -1.22
N GLU A 84 6.54 -16.51 -2.20
CA GLU A 84 7.29 -17.76 -2.04
C GLU A 84 8.46 -17.78 -3.03
N THR A 85 9.65 -18.12 -2.54
CA THR A 85 10.81 -18.40 -3.39
C THR A 85 10.59 -19.72 -4.12
N LYS A 86 10.69 -19.70 -5.45
CA LYS A 86 10.62 -20.88 -6.32
C LYS A 86 11.85 -20.96 -7.19
N VAL A 87 12.30 -22.19 -7.44
CA VAL A 87 13.39 -22.48 -8.38
C VAL A 87 12.80 -22.65 -9.78
N ALA A 88 13.30 -21.88 -10.75
CA ALA A 88 12.87 -21.94 -12.14
C ALA A 88 13.21 -23.31 -12.75
N GLN A 89 12.19 -24.08 -13.11
CA GLN A 89 12.35 -25.45 -13.63
C GLN A 89 12.83 -25.50 -15.11
N ARG A 90 12.68 -24.37 -15.82
CA ARG A 90 12.99 -24.22 -17.24
C ARG A 90 13.52 -22.81 -17.47
N LYS A 91 14.43 -22.67 -18.42
CA LYS A 91 14.86 -21.37 -18.93
C LYS A 91 13.67 -20.65 -19.57
N SER A 92 13.49 -19.39 -19.21
CA SER A 92 12.48 -18.47 -19.76
C SER A 92 13.14 -17.15 -20.15
N CYS A 93 12.35 -16.18 -20.62
CA CYS A 93 12.86 -14.83 -20.87
C CYS A 93 13.22 -14.06 -19.60
N ASN A 94 12.67 -14.47 -18.44
CA ASN A 94 12.83 -13.75 -17.18
C ASN A 94 13.78 -14.43 -16.20
N TYR A 95 13.94 -15.76 -16.31
CA TYR A 95 14.74 -16.57 -15.38
C TYR A 95 15.45 -17.70 -16.11
N ASP A 96 16.71 -17.93 -15.77
CA ASP A 96 17.44 -19.12 -16.16
C ASP A 96 16.96 -20.35 -15.37
N ARG A 97 17.25 -21.55 -15.89
CA ARG A 97 16.96 -22.78 -15.15
C ARG A 97 17.80 -22.78 -13.86
N ASP A 98 17.19 -23.25 -12.78
CA ASP A 98 17.77 -23.33 -11.43
C ASP A 98 17.94 -21.97 -10.73
N GLU A 99 17.46 -20.88 -11.34
CA GLU A 99 17.41 -19.55 -10.72
C GLU A 99 16.23 -19.45 -9.72
N GLU A 100 16.51 -18.94 -8.52
CA GLU A 100 15.49 -18.64 -7.52
C GLU A 100 14.77 -17.32 -7.86
N HIS A 101 13.44 -17.33 -7.82
CA HIS A 101 12.63 -16.14 -8.00
C HIS A 101 11.43 -16.14 -7.05
N GLU A 102 10.97 -14.94 -6.70
CA GLU A 102 9.78 -14.78 -5.86
C GLU A 102 8.50 -14.84 -6.69
N VAL A 103 7.52 -15.59 -6.21
CA VAL A 103 6.18 -15.64 -6.79
C VAL A 103 5.16 -15.20 -5.75
N ASP A 104 4.24 -14.32 -6.13
CA ASP A 104 3.13 -13.93 -5.28
C ASP A 104 2.20 -15.11 -5.00
N VAL A 105 1.86 -15.29 -3.72
CA VAL A 105 1.05 -16.42 -3.25
C VAL A 105 -0.13 -15.94 -2.42
N THR A 106 -1.15 -16.78 -2.33
CA THR A 106 -2.26 -16.53 -1.41
C THR A 106 -1.78 -16.64 0.05
N LEU A 107 -2.22 -15.69 0.88
CA LEU A 107 -1.93 -15.69 2.30
C LEU A 107 -2.68 -16.84 3.01
N THR A 108 -1.96 -17.91 3.31
CA THR A 108 -2.47 -19.04 4.11
C THR A 108 -2.32 -18.74 5.61
N GLY A 109 -3.05 -19.47 6.46
CA GLY A 109 -2.97 -19.28 7.91
C GLY A 109 -1.54 -19.45 8.48
N ASP A 110 -0.74 -20.39 7.98
CA ASP A 110 0.64 -20.58 8.46
C ASP A 110 1.58 -19.46 7.97
N ARG A 111 1.38 -18.95 6.74
CA ARG A 111 2.10 -17.76 6.25
C ARG A 111 1.74 -16.53 7.09
N PHE A 112 0.45 -16.35 7.40
CA PHE A 112 -0.03 -15.28 8.26
C PHE A 112 0.63 -15.31 9.64
N VAL A 113 0.76 -16.49 10.27
CA VAL A 113 1.46 -16.62 11.56
C VAL A 113 2.92 -16.18 11.47
N LYS A 114 3.61 -16.49 10.37
CA LYS A 114 5.02 -16.12 10.16
C LYS A 114 5.16 -14.60 10.00
N VAL A 115 4.42 -13.98 9.09
CA VAL A 115 4.50 -12.53 8.86
C VAL A 115 4.07 -11.75 10.12
N MET A 116 3.03 -12.18 10.83
CA MET A 116 2.62 -11.53 12.08
C MET A 116 3.66 -11.62 13.20
N LYS A 117 4.53 -12.64 13.19
CA LYS A 117 5.68 -12.72 14.10
C LYS A 117 6.68 -11.61 13.78
N GLU A 118 6.95 -11.38 12.50
CA GLU A 118 7.84 -10.30 12.05
C GLU A 118 7.23 -8.92 12.32
N VAL A 119 5.92 -8.74 12.10
CA VAL A 119 5.17 -7.52 12.50
C VAL A 119 5.36 -7.24 13.99
N CYS A 120 5.15 -8.23 14.85
CA CYS A 120 5.28 -8.04 16.31
C CYS A 120 6.73 -7.75 16.74
N LYS A 121 7.73 -8.31 16.04
CA LYS A 121 9.14 -8.00 16.29
C LYS A 121 9.48 -6.57 15.86
N ALA A 122 9.10 -6.17 14.65
CA ALA A 122 9.29 -4.82 14.14
C ALA A 122 8.60 -3.79 15.06
N ALA A 123 7.38 -4.09 15.50
CA ALA A 123 6.66 -3.26 16.46
C ALA A 123 7.39 -3.12 17.81
N LYS A 124 8.01 -4.19 18.31
CA LYS A 124 8.82 -4.12 19.54
C LYS A 124 10.09 -3.29 19.33
N ALA A 125 10.74 -3.43 18.17
CA ALA A 125 11.98 -2.72 17.84
C ALA A 125 11.75 -1.23 17.59
N LYS A 126 10.69 -0.87 16.85
CA LYS A 126 10.35 0.50 16.49
C LYS A 126 9.56 1.26 17.56
N MET A 127 8.97 0.55 18.53
CA MET A 127 8.27 1.18 19.65
C MET A 127 8.76 0.64 21.01
N PRO A 128 10.07 0.82 21.34
CA PRO A 128 10.66 0.28 22.56
C PRO A 128 10.18 1.00 23.83
N TRP A 129 9.75 2.26 23.73
CA TRP A 129 9.21 3.04 24.85
C TRP A 129 7.87 2.51 25.37
N LEU A 130 7.16 1.70 24.57
CA LEU A 130 5.89 1.11 24.98
C LEU A 130 6.07 -0.22 25.71
N LYS A 131 5.50 -0.29 26.92
CA LYS A 131 5.37 -1.54 27.67
C LYS A 131 4.37 -2.52 27.05
N LYS A 132 3.37 -2.00 26.33
CA LYS A 132 2.30 -2.77 25.70
C LYS A 132 1.92 -2.15 24.36
N ARG A 133 1.91 -2.96 23.30
CA ARG A 133 1.40 -2.61 21.96
C ARG A 133 0.12 -3.39 21.70
N VAL A 134 -0.89 -2.76 21.11
CA VAL A 134 -2.13 -3.40 20.68
C VAL A 134 -2.11 -3.48 19.17
N VAL A 135 -2.08 -4.71 18.64
CA VAL A 135 -2.04 -4.98 17.20
C VAL A 135 -3.43 -5.39 16.76
N GLN A 136 -4.09 -4.54 16.00
CA GLN A 136 -5.39 -4.81 15.40
C GLN A 136 -5.19 -5.49 14.05
N ILE A 137 -5.82 -6.65 13.88
CA ILE A 137 -5.91 -7.34 12.59
C ILE A 137 -7.36 -7.41 12.12
N ASP A 138 -7.56 -7.57 10.82
CA ASP A 138 -8.88 -7.81 10.26
C ASP A 138 -9.49 -9.16 10.73
N GLY A 139 -10.80 -9.31 10.58
CA GLY A 139 -11.53 -10.53 10.96
C GLY A 139 -11.64 -11.60 9.87
N ALA A 140 -10.79 -11.60 8.84
CA ALA A 140 -10.94 -12.47 7.67
C ALA A 140 -10.73 -13.98 7.97
N GLY A 141 -11.26 -14.81 7.07
CA GLY A 141 -11.24 -16.28 7.17
C GLY A 141 -9.85 -16.91 7.37
N PRO A 142 -8.79 -16.52 6.63
CA PRO A 142 -7.43 -17.04 6.85
C PRO A 142 -6.88 -16.72 8.25
N HIS A 143 -7.35 -15.65 8.88
CA HIS A 143 -6.94 -15.24 10.22
C HIS A 143 -7.65 -16.06 11.29
N GLN A 144 -8.84 -16.58 11.01
CA GLN A 144 -9.65 -17.30 11.99
C GLN A 144 -8.96 -18.54 12.55
N GLY A 145 -8.31 -19.34 11.70
CA GLY A 145 -7.57 -20.54 12.12
C GLY A 145 -6.18 -20.24 12.69
N ALA A 146 -5.59 -19.10 12.31
CA ALA A 146 -4.25 -18.66 12.71
C ALA A 146 -4.24 -17.84 14.01
N PHE A 147 -5.36 -17.22 14.37
CA PHE A 147 -5.45 -16.19 15.41
C PHE A 147 -4.82 -16.60 16.73
N ASN A 148 -5.14 -17.79 17.25
CA ASN A 148 -4.63 -18.23 18.55
C ASN A 148 -3.10 -18.34 18.57
N LYS A 149 -2.49 -18.78 17.46
CA LYS A 149 -1.03 -18.83 17.31
C LYS A 149 -0.45 -17.42 17.26
N VAL A 150 -1.09 -16.51 16.50
CA VAL A 150 -0.68 -15.10 16.41
C VAL A 150 -0.74 -14.41 17.77
N VAL A 151 -1.84 -14.55 18.52
CA VAL A 151 -1.99 -13.99 19.87
C VAL A 151 -0.91 -14.52 20.82
N LYS A 152 -0.66 -15.84 20.81
CA LYS A 152 0.38 -16.44 21.65
C LYS A 152 1.77 -15.91 21.32
N ASN A 153 2.09 -15.78 20.03
CA ASN A 153 3.38 -15.25 19.57
C ASN A 153 3.53 -13.76 19.88
N GLY A 154 2.48 -12.96 19.62
CA GLY A 154 2.46 -11.54 19.94
C GLY A 154 2.66 -11.28 21.43
N LYS A 155 2.00 -12.05 22.30
CA LYS A 155 2.16 -11.93 23.76
C LYS A 155 3.61 -12.12 24.20
N ARG A 156 4.34 -13.08 23.60
CA ARG A 156 5.78 -13.31 23.86
C ARG A 156 6.66 -12.13 23.41
N LEU A 157 6.16 -11.29 22.52
CA LEU A 157 6.83 -10.10 21.99
C LEU A 157 6.28 -8.78 22.61
N GLY A 158 5.46 -8.87 23.65
CA GLY A 158 4.86 -7.70 24.32
C GLY A 158 3.74 -7.03 23.53
N ALA A 159 3.11 -7.74 22.58
CA ALA A 159 1.96 -7.29 21.81
C ALA A 159 0.68 -8.02 22.23
N LEU A 160 -0.41 -7.27 22.39
CA LEU A 160 -1.77 -7.79 22.49
C LEU A 160 -2.39 -7.75 21.10
N VAL A 161 -2.58 -8.93 20.49
CA VAL A 161 -3.23 -9.00 19.18
C VAL A 161 -4.74 -9.12 19.37
N GLU A 162 -5.50 -8.24 18.73
CA GLU A 162 -6.96 -8.23 18.75
C GLU A 162 -7.54 -8.19 17.33
N ARG A 163 -8.80 -8.62 17.20
CA ARG A 163 -9.53 -8.58 15.92
C ARG A 163 -10.46 -7.38 15.89
N GLN A 164 -10.48 -6.69 14.76
CA GLN A 164 -11.57 -5.77 14.47
C GLN A 164 -12.88 -6.56 14.23
N PRO A 165 -14.05 -5.96 14.47
CA PRO A 165 -15.32 -6.56 14.11
C PRO A 165 -15.39 -6.92 12.63
N ALA A 166 -16.11 -7.99 12.29
CA ALA A 166 -16.31 -8.36 10.89
C ALA A 166 -16.94 -7.21 10.09
N GLN A 167 -16.49 -7.03 8.84
CA GLN A 167 -16.98 -6.00 7.91
C GLN A 167 -16.81 -4.57 8.46
N MET A 168 -15.61 -4.25 8.96
CA MET A 168 -15.27 -2.91 9.46
C MET A 168 -13.99 -2.35 8.82
N PRO A 169 -13.91 -2.25 7.47
CA PRO A 169 -12.76 -1.64 6.81
C PRO A 169 -12.58 -0.17 7.20
N ASP A 170 -13.69 0.52 7.47
CA ASP A 170 -13.73 1.89 7.96
C ASP A 170 -13.20 2.06 9.40
N GLY A 171 -12.80 0.96 10.05
CA GLY A 171 -12.11 0.98 11.34
C GLY A 171 -10.59 0.76 11.26
N ASN A 172 -9.99 0.67 10.07
CA ASN A 172 -8.57 0.42 9.87
C ASN A 172 -7.91 1.62 9.16
N ARG A 173 -6.83 2.16 9.73
CA ARG A 173 -6.07 3.28 9.14
C ARG A 173 -5.54 2.97 7.74
N ASN A 174 -5.24 1.69 7.48
CA ASN A 174 -4.75 1.24 6.20
C ASN A 174 -5.78 1.52 5.09
N ASP A 175 -7.01 1.03 5.27
CA ASP A 175 -8.12 1.26 4.35
C ASP A 175 -8.55 2.73 4.27
N LEU A 176 -8.55 3.45 5.40
CA LEU A 176 -9.05 4.82 5.48
C LEU A 176 -8.19 5.82 4.69
N LEU A 177 -6.86 5.71 4.74
CA LEU A 177 -6.00 6.72 4.14
C LEU A 177 -4.65 6.20 3.63
N VAL A 178 -4.01 5.24 4.29
CA VAL A 178 -2.66 4.79 3.89
C VAL A 178 -2.67 4.14 2.52
N TYR A 179 -3.55 3.16 2.29
CA TYR A 179 -3.68 2.49 1.00
C TYR A 179 -4.15 3.41 -0.14
N PRO A 180 -5.14 4.31 0.05
CA PRO A 180 -5.42 5.35 -0.93
C PRO A 180 -4.21 6.22 -1.28
N ALA A 181 -3.44 6.66 -0.26
CA ALA A 181 -2.27 7.50 -0.47
C ALA A 181 -1.15 6.75 -1.22
N MET A 182 -0.84 5.54 -0.78
CA MET A 182 0.15 4.66 -1.42
C MET A 182 -0.26 4.31 -2.85
N GLN A 183 -1.52 3.91 -3.08
CA GLN A 183 -2.00 3.56 -4.42
C GLN A 183 -1.82 4.73 -5.40
N ARG A 184 -2.15 5.95 -4.97
CA ARG A 184 -1.95 7.15 -5.79
C ARG A 184 -0.47 7.37 -6.14
N GLN A 185 0.44 7.13 -5.20
CA GLN A 185 1.88 7.27 -5.45
C GLN A 185 2.40 6.16 -6.36
N VAL A 186 1.99 4.90 -6.14
CA VAL A 186 2.31 3.76 -7.02
C VAL A 186 1.82 4.00 -8.43
N ASP A 187 0.58 4.49 -8.60
CA ASP A 187 0.01 4.80 -9.91
C ASP A 187 0.83 5.86 -10.65
N LYS A 188 1.34 6.86 -9.92
CA LYS A 188 2.22 7.91 -10.45
C LYS A 188 3.61 7.38 -10.80
N LEU A 189 4.24 6.61 -9.90
CA LEU A 189 5.59 6.07 -10.10
C LEU A 189 5.65 5.07 -11.26
N CYS A 190 4.56 4.35 -11.51
CA CYS A 190 4.47 3.39 -12.59
C CYS A 190 3.87 3.97 -13.89
N GLU A 191 3.61 5.27 -13.98
CA GLU A 191 3.01 5.88 -15.17
C GLU A 191 3.89 5.60 -16.41
N GLY A 192 3.32 4.99 -17.44
CA GLY A 192 4.03 4.60 -18.67
C GLY A 192 4.85 3.30 -18.57
N GLU A 193 5.16 2.78 -17.37
CA GLU A 193 6.08 1.65 -17.17
C GLU A 193 5.47 0.45 -16.41
N ARG A 194 4.18 0.49 -16.07
CA ARG A 194 3.50 -0.52 -15.24
C ARG A 194 3.37 -1.92 -15.85
N LYS A 195 4.10 -2.26 -16.92
CA LYS A 195 3.98 -3.56 -17.61
C LYS A 195 4.71 -4.71 -16.87
N HIS A 196 5.54 -4.40 -15.88
CA HIS A 196 6.35 -5.38 -15.15
C HIS A 196 6.04 -5.43 -13.66
N ILE A 197 6.08 -6.63 -13.08
CA ILE A 197 5.81 -6.85 -11.66
C ILE A 197 6.82 -6.15 -10.76
N ASP A 198 8.09 -6.17 -11.17
CA ASP A 198 9.19 -5.55 -10.43
C ASP A 198 9.07 -4.02 -10.38
N THR A 199 8.51 -3.41 -11.44
CA THR A 199 8.17 -1.98 -11.44
C THR A 199 7.14 -1.68 -10.35
N VAL A 200 6.10 -2.50 -10.22
CA VAL A 200 5.08 -2.31 -9.17
C VAL A 200 5.65 -2.56 -7.79
N VAL A 201 6.46 -3.60 -7.60
CA VAL A 201 7.12 -3.89 -6.32
C VAL A 201 8.01 -2.73 -5.89
N THR A 202 8.86 -2.24 -6.79
CA THR A 202 9.74 -1.08 -6.54
C THR A 202 8.92 0.16 -6.20
N ALA A 203 7.86 0.44 -6.95
CA ALA A 203 6.99 1.57 -6.69
C ALA A 203 6.23 1.47 -5.37
N VAL A 204 5.85 0.26 -4.93
CA VAL A 204 5.20 0.05 -3.62
C VAL A 204 6.19 0.33 -2.49
N HIS A 205 7.43 -0.13 -2.60
CA HIS A 205 8.47 0.18 -1.60
C HIS A 205 8.78 1.67 -1.57
N GLN A 206 8.97 2.32 -2.72
CA GLN A 206 9.17 3.77 -2.77
C GLN A 206 7.95 4.53 -2.20
N ALA A 207 6.73 4.12 -2.51
CA ALA A 207 5.52 4.74 -1.96
C ALA A 207 5.38 4.57 -0.44
N TRP A 208 5.93 3.48 0.11
CA TRP A 208 6.01 3.27 1.56
C TRP A 208 7.06 4.16 2.21
N ASP A 209 8.23 4.27 1.58
CA ASP A 209 9.33 5.10 2.08
C ASP A 209 8.93 6.59 2.04
N ASP A 210 8.28 7.04 0.97
CA ASP A 210 7.73 8.39 0.79
C ASP A 210 6.49 8.69 1.65
N LEU A 211 5.91 7.69 2.31
CA LEU A 211 4.69 7.89 3.10
C LEU A 211 4.99 8.79 4.29
N SER A 212 4.34 9.97 4.32
CA SER A 212 4.62 11.00 5.30
C SER A 212 3.99 10.73 6.68
N PRO A 213 4.66 11.14 7.77
CA PRO A 213 4.08 11.15 9.12
C PRO A 213 2.74 11.90 9.18
N GLU A 214 2.61 13.00 8.44
CA GLU A 214 1.34 13.73 8.31
C GLU A 214 0.20 12.83 7.83
N THR A 215 0.44 11.97 6.83
CA THR A 215 -0.59 11.07 6.30
C THR A 215 -1.01 10.06 7.37
N LEU A 216 -0.07 9.53 8.14
CA LEU A 216 -0.32 8.57 9.20
C LEU A 216 -1.05 9.19 10.39
N HIS A 217 -0.70 10.42 10.77
CA HIS A 217 -1.42 11.18 11.77
C HIS A 217 -2.86 11.48 11.31
N MET A 218 -3.04 11.95 10.08
CA MET A 218 -4.37 12.20 9.50
C MET A 218 -5.23 10.93 9.45
N ALA A 219 -4.64 9.76 9.18
CA ALA A 219 -5.35 8.49 9.19
C ALA A 219 -5.91 8.18 10.59
N CYS A 220 -5.16 8.49 11.65
CA CYS A 220 -5.62 8.36 13.03
C CYS A 220 -6.80 9.29 13.32
N GLU A 221 -6.73 10.55 12.90
CA GLU A 221 -7.80 11.53 13.15
C GLU A 221 -9.07 11.21 12.36
N ILE A 222 -8.94 10.76 11.10
CA ILE A 222 -10.09 10.26 10.33
C ILE A 222 -10.71 9.03 11.02
N GLN A 223 -9.90 8.11 11.55
CA GLN A 223 -10.40 6.94 12.29
C GLN A 223 -11.23 7.37 13.51
N ARG A 224 -10.81 8.40 14.27
CA ARG A 224 -11.60 8.95 15.38
C ARG A 224 -12.95 9.47 14.91
N VAL A 225 -12.95 10.26 13.84
CA VAL A 225 -14.17 10.84 13.27
C VAL A 225 -15.12 9.75 12.79
N VAL A 226 -14.60 8.70 12.14
CA VAL A 226 -15.41 7.56 11.72
C VAL A 226 -16.00 6.82 12.93
N PHE A 227 -15.25 6.62 14.01
CA PHE A 227 -15.81 6.02 15.23
C PHE A 227 -16.92 6.88 15.83
N ALA A 228 -16.78 8.21 15.84
CA ALA A 228 -17.86 9.11 16.26
C ALA A 228 -19.12 8.95 15.38
N SER A 229 -18.96 8.88 14.05
CA SER A 229 -20.07 8.64 13.13
C SER A 229 -20.72 7.27 13.33
N ILE A 230 -19.95 6.21 13.59
CA ILE A 230 -20.49 4.88 13.90
C ILE A 230 -21.32 4.92 15.19
N ILE A 231 -20.87 5.66 16.20
CA ILE A 231 -21.61 5.82 17.46
C ILE A 231 -22.93 6.57 17.22
N GLU A 232 -22.89 7.68 16.49
CA GLU A 232 -24.07 8.48 16.13
C GLU A 232 -25.11 7.66 15.37
N HIS A 233 -24.65 6.77 14.49
CA HIS A 233 -25.51 5.90 13.67
C HIS A 233 -25.74 4.51 14.29
N ASN A 234 -25.53 4.37 15.60
CA ASN A 234 -25.81 3.16 16.39
C ASN A 234 -25.21 1.87 15.79
N GLY A 235 -23.97 1.94 15.30
CA GLY A 235 -23.25 0.81 14.69
C GLY A 235 -23.51 0.62 13.19
N GLY A 236 -24.29 1.50 12.56
CA GLY A 236 -24.52 1.55 11.12
C GLY A 236 -23.29 1.95 10.32
N ASN A 237 -23.39 1.88 9.00
CA ASN A 237 -22.35 2.30 8.04
C ASN A 237 -22.91 3.25 6.96
N GLN A 238 -24.14 3.74 7.16
CA GLN A 238 -24.84 4.62 6.23
C GLN A 238 -24.52 6.09 6.53
N PHE A 239 -23.24 6.42 6.56
CA PHE A 239 -22.77 7.79 6.73
C PHE A 239 -21.65 8.08 5.74
N LYS A 240 -21.49 9.36 5.38
CA LYS A 240 -20.30 9.82 4.67
C LYS A 240 -19.27 10.20 5.72
N VAL A 241 -17.99 9.94 5.43
CA VAL A 241 -16.90 10.44 6.28
C VAL A 241 -17.03 11.97 6.34
N PRO A 242 -17.25 12.56 7.52
CA PRO A 242 -17.44 13.99 7.67
C PRO A 242 -16.23 14.79 7.16
N HIS A 243 -16.48 15.78 6.29
CA HIS A 243 -15.46 16.72 5.81
C HIS A 243 -15.34 17.92 6.77
N ILE A 244 -14.88 17.67 7.99
CA ILE A 244 -14.85 18.68 9.07
C ILE A 244 -13.63 19.61 9.04
N GLY A 245 -12.89 19.65 7.93
CA GLY A 245 -11.72 20.53 7.83
C GLY A 245 -10.54 20.13 8.73
N LEU A 246 -10.44 18.87 9.16
CA LEU A 246 -9.36 18.35 10.03
C LEU A 246 -7.96 18.85 9.63
N ARG A 247 -7.65 18.84 8.33
CA ARG A 247 -6.35 19.31 7.83
C ARG A 247 -6.07 20.79 8.14
N ALA A 248 -7.10 21.64 8.15
CA ALA A 248 -6.95 23.04 8.51
C ALA A 248 -6.79 23.21 10.03
N GLU A 249 -7.56 22.46 10.81
CA GLU A 249 -7.49 22.48 12.28
C GLU A 249 -6.13 21.99 12.80
N LEU A 250 -5.64 20.89 12.23
CA LEU A 250 -4.38 20.25 12.61
C LEU A 250 -3.16 20.90 11.96
N LYS A 251 -3.34 21.94 11.13
CA LYS A 251 -2.26 22.57 10.38
C LYS A 251 -1.05 22.96 11.24
N PRO A 252 -1.21 23.57 12.43
CA PRO A 252 -0.05 23.91 13.27
C PRO A 252 0.76 22.67 13.68
N PHE A 253 0.07 21.61 14.12
CA PHE A 253 0.71 20.36 14.52
C PHE A 253 1.35 19.63 13.32
N ILE A 254 0.71 19.64 12.16
CA ILE A 254 1.25 19.03 10.94
C ILE A 254 2.54 19.72 10.48
N ILE A 255 2.61 21.06 10.62
CA ILE A 255 3.84 21.81 10.31
C ILE A 255 4.96 21.36 11.24
N GLU A 256 4.73 21.37 12.55
CA GLU A 256 5.71 20.92 13.54
C GLU A 256 6.18 19.48 13.29
N LEU A 257 5.23 18.59 12.99
CA LEU A 257 5.51 17.18 12.68
C LEU A 257 6.42 17.04 11.46
N ASN A 258 6.08 17.71 10.36
CA ASN A 258 6.86 17.63 9.11
C ASN A 258 8.24 18.27 9.30
N GLU A 259 8.33 19.45 9.92
CA GLU A 259 9.61 20.13 10.20
C GLU A 259 10.56 19.24 11.01
N TYR A 260 10.03 18.53 12.01
CA TYR A 260 10.83 17.60 12.80
C TYR A 260 11.39 16.43 11.96
N PHE A 261 10.56 15.78 11.15
CA PHE A 261 10.97 14.61 10.38
C PHE A 261 11.84 14.97 9.16
N ASP A 262 11.57 16.09 8.51
CA ASP A 262 12.39 16.60 7.41
C ASP A 262 13.81 16.93 7.91
N ALA A 263 13.93 17.63 9.05
CA ALA A 263 15.22 17.93 9.66
C ALA A 263 16.01 16.67 10.04
N ARG A 264 15.32 15.61 10.47
CA ARG A 264 15.97 14.35 10.84
C ARG A 264 16.49 13.57 9.62
N GLN A 265 15.78 13.63 8.50
CA GLN A 265 16.20 13.02 7.24
C GLN A 265 17.45 13.70 6.67
N GLU A 266 17.57 15.03 6.80
CA GLU A 266 18.74 15.79 6.33
C GLU A 266 20.03 15.50 7.12
N VAL A 267 19.91 15.17 8.41
CA VAL A 267 21.07 14.89 9.29
C VAL A 267 21.61 13.45 9.11
N GLY A 268 20.92 12.60 8.33
CA GLY A 268 21.37 11.23 8.06
C GLY A 268 21.42 10.34 9.30
N ILE A 269 20.57 10.61 10.30
CA ILE A 269 20.43 9.75 11.49
C ILE A 269 19.61 8.53 11.10
N ASP A 270 20.22 7.65 10.30
CA ASP A 270 19.73 6.30 10.08
C ASP A 270 19.66 5.58 11.44
N GLU A 271 18.66 4.70 11.59
CA GLU A 271 18.31 3.99 12.83
C GLU A 271 19.40 2.98 13.29
N GLU A 272 20.63 3.42 13.54
CA GLU A 272 21.68 2.65 14.22
C GLU A 272 22.19 3.41 15.44
N GLU A 273 21.43 3.42 16.53
CA GLU A 273 22.03 3.51 17.86
C GLU A 273 21.12 2.84 18.91
N ASP A 274 21.76 2.10 19.81
CA ASP A 274 21.23 1.39 20.98
C ASP A 274 20.66 -0.03 20.81
N ALA A 275 21.53 -0.95 20.34
CA ALA A 275 21.53 -2.32 20.84
C ALA A 275 22.73 -2.51 21.78
N GLN A 276 22.55 -2.24 23.07
CA GLN A 276 23.52 -2.64 24.09
C GLN A 276 23.61 -4.17 24.16
N GLU A 277 24.85 -4.66 24.06
CA GLU A 277 25.27 -6.04 24.24
C GLU A 277 24.79 -6.64 25.56
N SER A 278 24.22 -7.84 25.48
CA SER A 278 24.29 -8.85 26.55
C SER A 278 24.64 -10.19 25.91
N SER A 279 25.83 -10.67 26.25
CA SER A 279 26.46 -11.87 25.73
C SER A 279 25.79 -13.18 26.18
N ASP A 280 26.14 -14.23 25.43
CA ASP A 280 26.10 -15.66 25.75
C ASP A 280 24.90 -16.46 25.18
N ASP A 281 25.09 -17.04 23.99
CA ASP A 281 25.15 -18.51 23.81
C ASP A 281 25.50 -18.89 22.34
N ASP A 282 26.56 -19.69 22.20
CA ASP A 282 27.12 -20.25 20.97
C ASP A 282 26.24 -21.35 20.31
N VAL A 283 25.94 -21.23 19.00
CA VAL A 283 25.78 -22.36 18.03
C VAL A 283 26.06 -21.85 16.59
N PRO A 284 26.80 -22.58 15.72
CA PRO A 284 27.38 -21.99 14.50
C PRO A 284 26.59 -22.20 13.19
N ALA A 285 26.94 -21.34 12.23
CA ALA A 285 27.00 -21.51 10.77
C ALA A 285 25.82 -21.11 9.85
N SER A 286 26.23 -20.28 8.88
CA SER A 286 25.77 -20.11 7.49
C SER A 286 24.39 -19.53 7.19
N SER A 287 24.33 -18.23 6.97
CA SER A 287 23.92 -17.68 5.67
C SER A 287 24.46 -16.26 5.52
N ALA A 288 25.15 -16.01 4.40
CA ALA A 288 25.64 -14.68 4.06
C ALA A 288 24.45 -13.73 3.88
N ARG A 289 24.42 -12.65 4.66
CA ARG A 289 23.52 -11.51 4.40
C ARG A 289 24.02 -10.83 3.12
N VAL A 290 23.22 -10.88 2.06
CA VAL A 290 23.40 -9.98 0.91
C VAL A 290 22.80 -8.65 1.31
N ASN A 291 23.60 -7.59 1.20
CA ASN A 291 23.22 -6.24 1.61
C ASN A 291 22.21 -5.68 0.59
N GLN A 292 21.10 -5.13 1.06
CA GLN A 292 19.96 -4.73 0.23
C GLN A 292 20.25 -3.50 -0.66
N ALA A 293 21.42 -2.87 -0.51
CA ALA A 293 21.93 -1.80 -1.36
C ALA A 293 22.62 -2.29 -2.64
N ASP A 294 23.07 -3.56 -2.72
CA ASP A 294 23.90 -4.05 -3.83
C ASP A 294 23.10 -4.45 -5.08
N LEU A 295 21.77 -4.59 -4.98
CA LEU A 295 20.92 -4.93 -6.13
C LEU A 295 20.60 -3.74 -7.05
N VAL A 296 20.87 -2.52 -6.61
CA VAL A 296 20.55 -1.30 -7.38
C VAL A 296 21.75 -0.84 -8.23
N ALA A 297 22.97 -1.24 -7.90
CA ALA A 297 24.19 -0.73 -8.54
C ALA A 297 24.51 -1.36 -9.92
N THR A 298 24.04 -2.59 -10.19
CA THR A 298 24.42 -3.33 -11.42
C THR A 298 23.53 -3.06 -12.63
N SER A 299 22.44 -2.30 -12.51
CA SER A 299 21.58 -1.94 -13.65
C SER A 299 21.86 -0.54 -14.23
N TRP A 300 22.61 0.31 -13.54
CA TRP A 300 22.84 1.71 -13.93
C TRP A 300 24.01 1.93 -14.90
N GLN A 301 24.99 1.01 -14.99
CA GLN A 301 26.13 1.18 -15.91
C GLN A 301 25.83 0.90 -17.40
N ALA A 302 24.60 0.47 -17.74
CA ALA A 302 24.23 0.17 -19.13
C ALA A 302 23.40 1.26 -19.84
N LYS A 303 23.03 2.36 -19.15
CA LYS A 303 22.08 3.36 -19.68
C LYS A 303 22.62 4.77 -19.90
N GLU A 304 23.91 5.03 -19.68
CA GLU A 304 24.50 6.36 -19.91
C GLU A 304 24.95 6.63 -21.36
N GLN A 305 24.81 5.68 -22.28
CA GLN A 305 25.07 5.93 -23.71
C GLN A 305 23.78 6.25 -24.47
N GLY A 306 23.36 7.50 -24.31
CA GLY A 306 22.53 8.20 -25.28
C GLY A 306 21.07 8.36 -24.88
N MET A 307 20.73 9.51 -24.29
CA MET A 307 19.45 10.18 -24.55
C MET A 307 19.45 11.61 -23.99
N SER A 308 19.42 12.59 -24.90
CA SER A 308 19.24 14.01 -24.62
C SER A 308 17.85 14.29 -24.08
N HIS A 309 17.75 14.98 -22.93
CA HIS A 309 16.49 15.39 -22.34
C HIS A 309 16.11 16.81 -22.78
N THR A 310 14.89 16.98 -23.29
CA THR A 310 14.21 18.29 -23.33
C THR A 310 13.05 18.27 -22.33
N HIS A 311 13.11 19.17 -21.34
CA HIS A 311 12.07 19.36 -20.35
C HIS A 311 10.84 20.06 -20.95
N ARG A 312 9.64 19.52 -20.68
CA ARG A 312 8.39 20.32 -20.72
C ARG A 312 7.58 20.09 -19.44
N ARG A 313 7.44 21.16 -18.66
CA ARG A 313 6.42 21.32 -17.60
C ARG A 313 5.05 21.36 -18.24
N ILE A 314 4.07 20.62 -17.74
CA ILE A 314 2.64 20.89 -18.04
C ILE A 314 1.81 20.79 -16.76
N GLY A 315 0.98 21.83 -16.58
CA GLY A 315 0.21 22.14 -15.38
C GLY A 315 -1.09 21.34 -15.21
N LYS A 316 -1.66 21.50 -14.02
CA LYS A 316 -2.93 20.92 -13.56
C LYS A 316 -4.12 21.51 -14.33
N CYS A 317 -5.03 20.67 -14.83
CA CYS A 317 -6.37 21.09 -15.25
C CYS A 317 -7.46 20.26 -14.56
N THR A 318 -8.36 20.98 -13.89
CA THR A 318 -9.59 20.51 -13.23
C THR A 318 -10.68 20.20 -14.24
N LEU A 319 -11.41 19.09 -14.06
CA LEU A 319 -12.59 18.73 -14.85
C LEU A 319 -13.73 19.75 -14.64
N SER A 320 -14.30 20.27 -15.72
CA SER A 320 -15.65 20.83 -15.75
C SER A 320 -16.40 20.24 -16.92
N THR A 321 -17.58 19.69 -16.62
CA THR A 321 -18.51 19.03 -17.54
C THR A 321 -19.21 20.06 -18.43
N VAL A 322 -19.26 19.85 -19.74
CA VAL A 322 -20.24 20.51 -20.64
C VAL A 322 -20.80 19.49 -21.64
N ILE A 323 -22.13 19.53 -21.79
CA ILE A 323 -22.98 18.70 -22.64
C ILE A 323 -23.27 19.43 -23.98
N ALA A 324 -23.12 18.68 -25.09
CA ALA A 324 -23.75 18.76 -26.43
C ALA A 324 -23.95 20.11 -27.18
N ASN A 325 -23.50 20.18 -28.45
CA ASN A 325 -24.35 20.24 -29.67
C ASN A 325 -23.50 20.27 -30.98
N GLY A 326 -24.11 19.90 -32.12
CA GLY A 326 -23.51 19.48 -33.40
C GLY A 326 -22.90 20.55 -34.34
N PRO A 327 -22.77 20.26 -35.66
CA PRO A 327 -21.51 20.40 -36.40
C PRO A 327 -21.37 21.70 -37.20
N GLY A 328 -20.13 22.15 -37.34
CA GLY A 328 -19.70 23.16 -38.31
C GLY A 328 -18.27 22.87 -38.73
N ASP A 329 -18.08 22.66 -40.04
CA ASP A 329 -16.79 22.53 -40.71
C ASP A 329 -16.02 23.86 -40.66
N ASP A 330 -14.72 23.82 -40.30
CA ASP A 330 -13.60 24.44 -41.04
C ASP A 330 -12.30 24.41 -40.20
N ALA A 331 -11.19 24.22 -40.93
CA ALA A 331 -9.87 23.76 -40.50
C ALA A 331 -9.05 24.66 -39.54
N ALA A 332 -8.24 24.03 -38.68
CA ALA A 332 -6.80 24.31 -38.54
C ALA A 332 -6.14 23.34 -37.52
N ASP A 333 -4.91 22.94 -37.81
CA ASP A 333 -4.02 22.10 -37.00
C ASP A 333 -3.96 22.52 -35.52
N GLU A 334 -4.67 21.80 -34.65
CA GLU A 334 -4.22 21.57 -33.28
C GLU A 334 -3.92 20.07 -33.15
N ASP A 335 -2.78 19.72 -32.57
CA ASP A 335 -2.47 18.36 -32.16
C ASP A 335 -3.54 17.93 -31.13
N ASP A 336 -4.69 17.45 -31.62
CA ASP A 336 -5.80 17.03 -30.78
C ASP A 336 -5.37 15.79 -30.00
N VAL A 337 -5.03 16.02 -28.72
CA VAL A 337 -4.68 14.97 -27.79
C VAL A 337 -5.97 14.36 -27.24
N PHE A 338 -6.29 13.15 -27.66
CA PHE A 338 -7.46 12.43 -27.17
C PHE A 338 -7.11 11.51 -26.00
N LEU A 339 -8.09 11.36 -25.12
CA LEU A 339 -8.06 10.46 -23.98
C LEU A 339 -8.60 9.09 -24.39
N VAL A 340 -7.72 8.08 -24.48
CA VAL A 340 -8.11 6.71 -24.84
C VAL A 340 -8.04 5.81 -23.60
N PRO A 341 -9.12 5.09 -23.23
CA PRO A 341 -9.05 4.09 -22.17
C PRO A 341 -8.10 2.98 -22.57
N THR A 342 -7.09 2.68 -21.74
CA THR A 342 -6.12 1.62 -22.05
C THR A 342 -6.70 0.22 -21.89
N ASN A 343 -7.82 0.11 -21.18
CA ASN A 343 -8.41 -1.17 -20.77
C ASN A 343 -9.91 -1.22 -21.10
N VAL A 344 -10.27 -1.85 -22.22
CA VAL A 344 -11.67 -2.13 -22.59
C VAL A 344 -11.99 -3.60 -22.28
N PRO A 345 -12.94 -3.90 -21.39
CA PRO A 345 -13.40 -5.27 -21.18
C PRO A 345 -13.89 -5.86 -22.50
N ARG A 346 -13.37 -7.02 -22.91
CA ARG A 346 -13.95 -7.72 -24.07
C ARG A 346 -15.42 -8.01 -23.77
N ARG A 347 -16.34 -7.35 -24.47
CA ARG A 347 -17.73 -7.81 -24.53
C ARG A 347 -17.71 -9.24 -25.03
N ALA A 348 -18.25 -10.16 -24.25
CA ALA A 348 -18.48 -11.52 -24.71
C ALA A 348 -19.28 -11.43 -26.02
N ALA A 349 -18.75 -12.03 -27.09
CA ALA A 349 -19.51 -12.15 -28.33
C ALA A 349 -20.86 -12.82 -27.99
N PRO A 350 -21.98 -12.31 -28.53
CA PRO A 350 -23.26 -12.97 -28.33
C PRO A 350 -23.12 -14.43 -28.77
N ARG A 351 -23.34 -15.36 -27.84
CA ARG A 351 -23.41 -16.79 -28.17
C ARG A 351 -24.54 -16.96 -29.16
N THR A 352 -24.22 -17.13 -30.44
CA THR A 352 -25.16 -17.63 -31.43
C THR A 352 -25.54 -19.03 -30.97
N ARG A 353 -26.77 -19.15 -30.45
CA ARG A 353 -27.37 -20.43 -30.13
C ARG A 353 -27.64 -21.12 -31.46
N ALA A 354 -26.73 -21.97 -31.91
CA ALA A 354 -26.99 -22.88 -33.00
C ALA A 354 -28.15 -23.78 -32.58
N THR A 355 -29.34 -23.51 -33.11
CA THR A 355 -30.48 -24.42 -33.06
C THR A 355 -30.13 -25.64 -33.92
N ASN A 356 -29.83 -26.76 -33.28
CA ASN A 356 -29.77 -28.05 -33.95
C ASN A 356 -31.14 -28.73 -33.84
N ARG A 357 -31.76 -28.87 -35.02
CA ARG A 357 -32.99 -29.59 -35.39
C ARG A 357 -34.33 -29.07 -34.87
#